data_AF-A0A8M8V2C6-F1
#
_entry.id   AF-A0A8M8V2C6-F1
#
_cell.length_a   1.000
_cell.length_b   1.000
_cell.length_c   1.000
_cell.angle_alpha   90.00
_cell.angle_beta   90.00
_cell.angle_gamma   90.00
#
_symmetry.space_group_name_H-M   'P 1'
#
loop_
_entity.id
_entity.type
_entity.pdbx_description
1 polymer ?
#
loop_
_entity_poly.entity_id
_entity_poly.type
_entity_poly.pdbx_seq_one_letter_code
_entity_poly.pdbx_strand_id
1 'polypeptide(L)'
;MALKLCSLFSRTERSCEEKSPNLVARSRISRDEEYDFDDATSKLTPLSVVADAFVELSEVVKANGFDYDLDLKTFCDACSLVSHLFGCLGKPFKFAELDYRSKVSDLAEASESYGTLNNILNFDVQNDTVRVRGSLSRYLRRVRQGLDLLRALFQNFVSSDDTCLKEAASTAYAKTCAPYQTWAVRTAVSMNRHKGKW
;
A
#
# COMPACT_ATOMS: atom_id res chain seq x y z
N MET A 1 0.88 -4.28 19.27
CA MET A 1 0.87 -2.84 18.91
C MET A 1 0.06 -2.49 17.64
N ALA A 2 -0.77 -3.38 17.09
CA ALA A 2 -1.51 -3.14 15.84
C ALA A 2 -2.78 -2.25 15.99
N LEU A 3 -3.22 -1.95 17.23
CA LEU A 3 -4.53 -1.33 17.47
C LEU A 3 -4.59 0.18 17.17
N LYS A 4 -3.45 0.89 17.10
CA LYS A 4 -3.44 2.36 16.90
C LYS A 4 -3.60 2.78 15.43
N LEU A 5 -3.23 1.94 14.47
CA LEU A 5 -3.37 2.25 13.03
C LEU A 5 -4.82 2.25 12.56
N CYS A 6 -5.63 1.31 13.05
CA CYS A 6 -7.04 1.23 12.67
C CYS A 6 -7.75 2.55 12.99
N SER A 7 -7.41 3.21 14.11
CA SER A 7 -8.07 4.44 14.55
C SER A 7 -8.00 5.62 13.58
N LEU A 8 -6.94 5.74 12.79
CA LEU A 8 -6.81 6.78 11.76
C LEU A 8 -7.71 6.53 10.55
N PHE A 9 -7.95 5.25 10.23
CA PHE A 9 -8.90 4.84 9.19
C PHE A 9 -10.33 4.58 9.71
N SER A 10 -10.53 4.53 11.04
CA SER A 10 -11.83 4.42 11.69
C SER A 10 -12.47 5.79 11.98
N ARG A 11 -11.71 6.90 11.85
CA ARG A 11 -12.28 8.23 12.04
C ARG A 11 -13.09 8.58 10.79
N THR A 12 -14.39 8.38 10.93
CA THR A 12 -15.45 8.49 9.92
C THR A 12 -15.59 7.27 9.00
N GLU A 13 -16.28 6.24 9.50
CA GLU A 13 -17.42 5.72 8.75
C GLU A 13 -18.40 6.88 8.50
N ARG A 14 -18.05 7.81 7.60
CA ARG A 14 -19.06 8.62 6.94
C ARG A 14 -19.60 7.67 5.90
N SER A 15 -20.77 7.09 6.20
CA SER A 15 -21.48 6.20 5.29
C SER A 15 -21.38 6.76 3.87
N CYS A 16 -20.85 5.96 2.93
CA CYS A 16 -21.00 6.22 1.50
C CYS A 16 -22.48 5.98 1.15
N GLU A 17 -23.39 6.75 1.73
CA GLU A 17 -24.82 6.67 1.46
C GLU A 17 -25.15 7.59 0.29
N GLU A 18 -25.93 7.05 -0.64
CA GLU A 18 -26.47 7.77 -1.79
C GLU A 18 -27.23 9.02 -1.32
N LYS A 19 -26.91 10.17 -1.94
CA LYS A 19 -27.62 11.44 -1.70
C LYS A 19 -29.11 11.28 -2.01
N SER A 20 -29.95 11.53 -1.01
CA SER A 20 -31.28 12.12 -1.19
C SER A 20 -31.45 13.31 -0.23
N PRO A 21 -32.09 14.43 -0.64
CA PRO A 21 -32.03 15.69 0.09
C PRO A 21 -33.20 15.82 1.09
N ASN A 22 -32.92 16.10 2.37
CA ASN A 22 -33.42 17.30 3.08
C ASN A 22 -33.23 17.29 4.63
N LEU A 23 -32.84 18.48 5.09
CA LEU A 23 -33.22 19.23 6.32
C LEU A 23 -32.76 18.80 7.74
N VAL A 24 -31.83 19.64 8.25
CA VAL A 24 -31.80 20.37 9.55
C VAL A 24 -31.71 19.60 10.87
N ALA A 25 -30.60 19.79 11.60
CA ALA A 25 -30.57 20.52 12.88
C ALA A 25 -29.14 20.70 13.42
N ARG A 26 -28.91 21.86 14.04
CA ARG A 26 -27.66 22.44 14.58
C ARG A 26 -27.60 22.26 16.10
N SER A 27 -26.43 22.03 16.70
CA SER A 27 -26.02 22.39 18.09
C SER A 27 -24.81 21.53 18.52
N ARG A 28 -23.75 21.95 19.24
CA ARG A 28 -23.16 23.20 19.74
C ARG A 28 -21.71 22.82 20.11
N ILE A 29 -20.80 23.76 19.98
CA ILE A 29 -19.42 23.71 20.49
C ILE A 29 -19.42 23.77 22.02
N SER A 30 -18.53 23.00 22.66
CA SER A 30 -17.90 23.38 23.93
C SER A 30 -16.41 23.01 23.88
N ARG A 31 -15.59 24.04 24.07
CA ARG A 31 -14.15 24.01 24.34
C ARG A 31 -13.94 23.73 25.84
N ASP A 32 -12.77 23.18 26.17
CA ASP A 32 -11.91 23.44 27.35
C ASP A 32 -11.00 22.19 27.52
N GLU A 33 -9.74 22.20 27.06
CA GLU A 33 -8.48 22.51 27.80
C GLU A 33 -8.14 21.33 28.76
N GLU A 34 -6.95 20.71 28.81
CA GLU A 34 -5.58 21.22 28.75
C GLU A 34 -4.60 20.05 28.52
N TYR A 35 -3.43 20.40 28.01
CA TYR A 35 -2.31 19.53 27.63
C TYR A 35 -1.46 19.15 28.85
N ASP A 36 -1.06 17.89 28.94
CA ASP A 36 0.12 17.50 29.72
C ASP A 36 1.12 16.81 28.79
N PHE A 37 2.31 17.40 28.74
CA PHE A 37 3.44 17.05 27.88
C PHE A 37 4.52 16.49 28.79
N ASP A 38 4.84 15.21 28.66
CA ASP A 38 6.20 14.67 28.81
C ASP A 38 6.21 13.14 28.60
N ASP A 39 6.79 12.69 27.47
CA ASP A 39 7.72 11.56 27.41
C ASP A 39 8.35 11.51 26.01
N ALA A 40 9.62 11.88 25.96
CA ALA A 40 10.47 11.98 24.78
C ALA A 40 10.89 10.60 24.25
N THR A 41 9.90 9.75 23.96
CA THR A 41 10.02 8.60 23.08
C THR A 41 8.81 8.62 22.15
N SER A 42 8.83 9.52 21.15
CA SER A 42 7.77 9.68 20.17
C SER A 42 7.39 8.32 19.59
N LYS A 43 6.22 7.79 19.95
CA LYS A 43 5.69 6.53 19.41
C LYS A 43 5.55 6.72 17.89
N LEU A 44 6.55 6.29 17.12
CA LEU A 44 6.50 6.31 15.67
C LEU A 44 5.20 5.64 15.24
N THR A 45 4.39 6.39 14.49
CA THR A 45 3.19 5.82 13.89
C THR A 45 3.63 4.86 12.79
N PRO A 46 2.95 3.74 12.53
CA PRO A 46 3.46 2.84 11.50
C PRO A 46 3.43 3.45 10.08
N LEU A 47 2.66 4.52 9.86
CA LEU A 47 2.74 5.31 8.64
C LEU A 47 4.03 6.16 8.57
N SER A 48 4.47 6.74 9.70
CA SER A 48 5.75 7.46 9.73
C SER A 48 6.93 6.51 9.54
N VAL A 49 6.90 5.31 10.15
CA VAL A 49 7.94 4.28 9.92
C VAL A 49 8.05 3.89 8.44
N VAL A 50 6.91 3.74 7.74
CA VAL A 50 6.91 3.49 6.29
C VAL A 50 7.46 4.70 5.54
N ALA A 51 7.04 5.91 5.89
CA ALA A 51 7.51 7.12 5.22
C ALA A 51 9.03 7.27 5.36
N ASP A 52 9.56 7.14 6.58
CA ASP A 52 10.98 7.25 6.89
C ASP A 52 11.80 6.23 6.09
N ALA A 53 11.38 4.95 6.08
CA ALA A 53 12.07 3.90 5.32
C ALA A 53 12.13 4.20 3.80
N PHE A 54 11.06 4.73 3.20
CA PHE A 54 11.06 5.08 1.78
C PHE A 54 11.77 6.41 1.48
N VAL A 55 11.85 7.33 2.45
CA VAL A 55 12.69 8.53 2.35
C VAL A 55 14.15 8.13 2.30
N GLU A 56 14.61 7.33 3.27
CA GLU A 56 15.98 6.79 3.33
C GLU A 56 16.32 6.03 2.04
N LEU A 57 15.44 5.14 1.59
CA LEU A 57 15.62 4.41 0.33
C LEU A 57 15.77 5.36 -0.88
N SER A 58 14.98 6.44 -0.90
CA SER A 58 15.04 7.44 -1.98
C SER A 58 16.33 8.25 -1.95
N GLU A 59 16.87 8.54 -0.77
CA GLU A 59 18.13 9.26 -0.60
C GLU A 59 19.30 8.41 -1.09
N VAL A 60 19.32 7.12 -0.74
CA VAL A 60 20.32 6.17 -1.26
C VAL A 60 20.29 6.11 -2.79
N VAL A 61 19.10 5.97 -3.39
CA VAL A 61 18.96 5.93 -4.86
C VAL A 61 19.40 7.25 -5.51
N LYS A 62 19.05 8.41 -4.92
CA LYS A 62 19.42 9.72 -5.46
C LYS A 62 20.91 10.01 -5.33
N ALA A 63 21.52 9.64 -4.21
CA ALA A 63 22.95 9.87 -3.94
C ALA A 63 23.84 9.07 -4.89
N ASN A 64 23.41 7.85 -5.25
CA ASN A 64 24.22 6.92 -6.03
C ASN A 64 23.94 6.99 -7.54
N GLY A 65 22.87 7.67 -7.96
CA GLY A 65 22.53 7.92 -9.37
C GLY A 65 21.67 6.84 -10.01
N PHE A 66 21.39 7.02 -11.31
CA PHE A 66 20.43 6.18 -12.06
C PHE A 66 20.86 4.71 -12.25
N ASP A 67 22.17 4.45 -12.29
CA ASP A 67 22.72 3.10 -12.45
C ASP A 67 22.97 2.40 -11.11
N TYR A 68 22.50 2.98 -10.00
CA TYR A 68 22.66 2.36 -8.69
C TYR A 68 21.87 1.06 -8.60
N ASP A 69 22.60 -0.03 -8.40
CA ASP A 69 22.03 -1.33 -8.13
C ASP A 69 21.69 -1.45 -6.64
N LEU A 70 20.41 -1.28 -6.35
CA LEU A 70 19.89 -1.29 -4.99
C LEU A 70 19.97 -2.69 -4.39
N ASP A 71 20.49 -2.74 -3.16
CA ASP A 71 20.52 -3.94 -2.33
C ASP A 71 19.10 -4.50 -2.13
N LEU A 72 18.93 -5.78 -2.46
CA LEU A 72 17.64 -6.46 -2.44
C LEU A 72 17.10 -6.57 -1.02
N LYS A 73 17.99 -6.81 -0.03
CA LYS A 73 17.59 -6.91 1.37
C LYS A 73 17.02 -5.57 1.87
N THR A 74 17.72 -4.47 1.62
CA THR A 74 17.30 -3.11 1.96
C THR A 74 15.95 -2.77 1.32
N PHE A 75 15.77 -3.13 0.05
CA PHE A 75 14.49 -2.98 -0.64
C PHE A 75 13.37 -3.80 0.02
N CYS A 76 13.63 -5.07 0.35
CA CYS A 76 12.67 -5.97 0.99
C CYS A 76 12.30 -5.51 2.41
N ASP A 77 13.27 -5.02 3.18
CA ASP A 77 13.06 -4.50 4.53
C ASP A 77 12.07 -3.32 4.49
N ALA A 78 12.26 -2.35 3.58
CA ALA A 78 11.32 -1.25 3.36
C ALA A 78 9.94 -1.75 2.90
N CYS A 79 9.90 -2.68 1.93
CA CYS A 79 8.65 -3.25 1.43
C CYS A 79 7.89 -4.08 2.48
N SER A 80 8.57 -4.68 3.45
CA SER A 80 7.91 -5.48 4.50
C SER A 80 6.96 -4.63 5.34
N LEU A 81 7.33 -3.37 5.61
CA LEU A 81 6.53 -2.41 6.37
C LEU A 81 5.20 -2.12 5.67
N VAL A 82 5.21 -2.10 4.34
CA VAL A 82 4.05 -1.84 3.48
C VAL A 82 2.98 -2.92 3.62
N SER A 83 3.36 -4.15 3.92
CA SER A 83 2.41 -5.25 4.14
C SER A 83 1.38 -4.93 5.23
N HIS A 84 1.80 -4.18 6.27
CA HIS A 84 0.89 -3.78 7.35
C HIS A 84 -0.17 -2.78 6.88
N LEU A 85 0.15 -1.91 5.91
CA LEU A 85 -0.79 -0.92 5.39
C LEU A 85 -1.94 -1.57 4.62
N PHE A 86 -1.67 -2.63 3.85
CA PHE A 86 -2.73 -3.38 3.18
C PHE A 86 -3.74 -4.00 4.16
N GLY A 87 -3.29 -4.40 5.35
CA GLY A 87 -4.17 -4.89 6.41
C GLY A 87 -5.11 -3.81 6.97
N CYS A 88 -4.72 -2.53 6.91
CA CYS A 88 -5.54 -1.40 7.37
C CYS A 88 -6.68 -1.04 6.40
N LEU A 89 -6.62 -1.49 5.15
CA LEU A 89 -7.66 -1.21 4.14
C LEU A 89 -8.90 -2.12 4.28
N GLY A 90 -8.89 -3.04 5.25
CA GLY A 90 -10.02 -3.91 5.58
C GLY A 90 -10.06 -5.22 4.78
N LYS A 91 -11.12 -6.00 5.02
CA LYS A 91 -11.28 -7.37 4.51
C LYS A 91 -11.11 -7.51 2.98
N PRO A 92 -11.59 -6.59 2.12
CA PRO A 92 -11.41 -6.71 0.67
C PRO A 92 -9.95 -6.74 0.21
N PHE A 93 -9.05 -6.15 0.98
CA PHE A 93 -7.61 -6.08 0.67
C PHE A 93 -6.79 -7.17 1.34
N LYS A 94 -7.41 -8.08 2.11
CA LYS A 94 -6.68 -9.15 2.80
C LYS A 94 -5.96 -10.10 1.84
N PHE A 95 -6.54 -10.34 0.67
CA PHE A 95 -5.88 -11.11 -0.39
C PHE A 95 -4.65 -10.38 -0.93
N ALA A 96 -4.74 -9.06 -1.14
CA ALA A 96 -3.61 -8.24 -1.57
C ALA A 96 -2.50 -8.21 -0.52
N GLU A 97 -2.85 -8.10 0.77
CA GLU A 97 -1.90 -8.20 1.89
C GLU A 97 -1.15 -9.53 1.88
N LEU A 98 -1.85 -10.66 1.73
CA LEU A 98 -1.26 -11.99 1.72
C LEU A 98 -0.38 -12.24 0.50
N ASP A 99 -0.88 -11.90 -0.70
CA ASP A 99 -0.11 -12.04 -1.95
C ASP A 99 1.16 -11.18 -1.88
N TYR A 100 1.03 -9.89 -1.55
CA TYR A 100 2.17 -8.97 -1.44
C TYR A 100 3.20 -9.45 -0.41
N ARG A 101 2.77 -9.80 0.80
CA ARG A 101 3.66 -10.30 1.86
C ARG A 101 4.42 -11.56 1.43
N SER A 102 3.74 -12.51 0.78
CA SER A 102 4.42 -13.72 0.27
C SER A 102 5.50 -13.35 -0.74
N LYS A 103 5.23 -12.44 -1.70
CA LYS A 103 6.24 -12.03 -2.67
C LYS A 103 7.43 -11.31 -2.04
N VAL A 104 7.20 -10.45 -1.06
CA VAL A 104 8.29 -9.78 -0.32
C VAL A 104 9.12 -10.80 0.46
N SER A 105 8.48 -11.78 1.09
CA SER A 105 9.19 -12.85 1.80
C SER A 105 10.06 -13.69 0.86
N ASP A 106 9.52 -14.10 -0.29
CA ASP A 106 10.26 -14.89 -1.29
C ASP A 106 11.49 -14.11 -1.81
N LEU A 107 11.36 -12.78 -1.98
CA LEU A 107 12.46 -11.91 -2.39
C LEU A 107 13.48 -11.67 -1.26
N ALA A 108 13.03 -11.60 -0.01
CA ALA A 108 13.91 -11.44 1.14
C ALA A 108 14.79 -12.69 1.32
N GLU A 109 14.23 -13.89 1.15
CA GLU A 109 14.99 -15.14 1.14
C GLU A 109 16.01 -15.14 -0.02
N ALA A 110 15.59 -14.72 -1.21
CA ALA A 110 16.50 -14.60 -2.35
C ALA A 110 17.64 -13.57 -2.13
N SER A 111 17.46 -12.57 -1.25
CA SER A 111 18.49 -11.57 -0.97
C SER A 111 19.78 -12.17 -0.42
N GLU A 112 19.69 -13.29 0.30
CA GLU A 112 20.86 -13.99 0.84
C GLU A 112 21.75 -14.59 -0.25
N SER A 113 21.17 -14.93 -1.41
CA SER A 113 21.88 -15.56 -2.53
C SER A 113 22.28 -14.58 -3.63
N TYR A 114 21.44 -13.57 -3.92
CA TYR A 114 21.61 -12.71 -5.09
C TYR A 114 22.10 -11.29 -4.76
N GLY A 115 21.94 -10.82 -3.52
CA GLY A 115 22.42 -9.51 -3.07
C GLY A 115 21.60 -8.32 -3.59
N THR A 116 21.48 -8.12 -4.90
CA THR A 116 20.92 -6.89 -5.49
C THR A 116 19.70 -7.13 -6.39
N LEU A 117 18.97 -6.05 -6.71
CA LEU A 117 17.84 -6.08 -7.62
C LEU A 117 18.23 -6.50 -9.04
N ASN A 118 19.35 -6.00 -9.58
CA ASN A 118 19.76 -6.39 -10.93
C ASN A 118 20.21 -7.84 -10.99
N ASN A 119 20.81 -8.38 -9.92
CA ASN A 119 21.23 -9.78 -9.89
C ASN A 119 20.08 -10.77 -10.01
N ILE A 120 18.95 -10.53 -9.33
CA ILE A 120 17.76 -11.40 -9.48
C ILE A 120 17.14 -11.30 -10.88
N LEU A 121 17.19 -10.13 -11.52
CA LEU A 121 16.71 -9.95 -12.89
C LEU A 121 17.64 -10.63 -13.89
N ASN A 122 18.95 -10.45 -13.74
CA ASN A 122 19.96 -11.08 -14.57
C ASN A 122 19.89 -12.60 -14.48
N PHE A 123 19.70 -13.15 -13.28
CA PHE A 123 19.48 -14.58 -13.07
C PHE A 123 18.29 -15.10 -13.89
N ASP A 124 17.13 -14.44 -13.79
CA ASP A 124 15.96 -14.88 -14.54
C ASP A 124 16.08 -14.68 -16.05
N VAL A 125 16.82 -13.66 -16.50
CA VAL A 125 17.12 -13.42 -17.93
C VAL A 125 18.02 -14.53 -18.46
N GLN A 126 19.08 -14.89 -17.73
CA GLN A 126 20.02 -15.95 -18.13
C GLN A 126 19.34 -17.31 -18.23
N ASN A 127 18.33 -17.57 -17.41
CA ASN A 127 17.59 -18.84 -17.39
C ASN A 127 16.30 -18.82 -18.23
N ASP A 128 16.00 -17.72 -18.93
CA ASP A 128 14.73 -17.50 -19.66
C ASP A 128 13.46 -17.72 -18.79
N THR A 129 13.56 -17.42 -17.49
CA THR A 129 12.48 -17.62 -16.49
C THR A 129 11.72 -16.35 -16.16
N VAL A 130 12.09 -15.18 -16.71
CA VAL A 130 11.51 -13.85 -16.38
C VAL A 130 9.98 -13.87 -16.29
N ARG A 131 9.29 -14.58 -17.20
CA ARG A 131 7.82 -14.61 -17.29
C ARG A 131 7.17 -15.82 -16.59
N VAL A 132 7.98 -16.77 -16.15
CA VAL A 132 7.55 -18.03 -15.54
C VAL A 132 6.88 -17.77 -14.19
N ARG A 133 5.86 -18.57 -13.85
CA ARG A 133 5.24 -18.46 -12.52
C ARG A 133 6.26 -18.87 -11.47
N GLY A 134 6.46 -18.01 -10.48
CA GLY A 134 7.42 -18.28 -9.39
C GLY A 134 8.77 -17.60 -9.57
N SER A 135 9.04 -16.97 -10.72
CA SER A 135 10.30 -16.25 -10.93
C SER A 135 10.42 -15.00 -10.06
N LEU A 136 11.65 -14.66 -9.69
CA LEU A 136 11.96 -13.51 -8.83
C LEU A 136 11.59 -12.19 -9.52
N SER A 137 11.79 -12.09 -10.84
CA SER A 137 11.36 -10.99 -11.70
C SER A 137 9.86 -10.75 -11.61
N ARG A 138 9.07 -11.83 -11.62
CA ARG A 138 7.62 -11.73 -11.49
C ARG A 138 7.21 -11.31 -10.09
N TYR A 139 7.91 -11.78 -9.06
CA TYR A 139 7.67 -11.38 -7.67
C TYR A 139 8.00 -9.90 -7.46
N LEU A 140 9.16 -9.43 -7.94
CA LEU A 140 9.54 -8.03 -7.91
C LEU A 140 8.52 -7.15 -8.62
N ARG A 141 8.03 -7.58 -9.79
CA ARG A 141 6.96 -6.87 -10.49
C ARG A 141 5.67 -6.76 -9.66
N ARG A 142 5.29 -7.82 -8.94
CA ARG A 142 4.10 -7.81 -8.07
C ARG A 142 4.28 -6.88 -6.86
N VAL A 143 5.46 -6.88 -6.25
CA VAL A 143 5.80 -5.94 -5.17
C VAL A 143 5.74 -4.50 -5.68
N ARG A 144 6.35 -4.18 -6.82
CA ARG A 144 6.25 -2.86 -7.45
C ARG A 144 4.80 -2.43 -7.69
N GLN A 145 3.95 -3.35 -8.18
CA GLN A 145 2.52 -3.05 -8.38
C GLN A 145 1.78 -2.73 -7.07
N GLY A 146 2.14 -3.39 -5.96
CA GLY A 146 1.61 -3.06 -4.63
C GLY A 146 2.02 -1.66 -4.18
N LEU A 147 3.29 -1.28 -4.40
CA LEU A 147 3.77 0.07 -4.11
C LEU A 147 3.03 1.12 -4.97
N ASP A 148 2.82 0.84 -6.26
CA ASP A 148 2.06 1.71 -7.15
C ASP A 148 0.61 1.89 -6.70
N LEU A 149 -0.04 0.82 -6.23
CA LEU A 149 -1.38 0.87 -5.66
C LEU A 149 -1.45 1.81 -4.45
N LEU A 150 -0.52 1.70 -3.51
CA LEU A 150 -0.51 2.55 -2.33
C LEU A 150 -0.17 4.00 -2.65
N ARG A 151 0.77 4.23 -3.57
CA ARG A 151 1.05 5.58 -4.10
C ARG A 151 -0.21 6.21 -4.67
N ALA A 152 -0.94 5.50 -5.51
CA ALA A 152 -2.19 6.00 -6.10
C ALA A 152 -3.29 6.21 -5.05
N LEU A 153 -3.37 5.34 -4.03
CA LEU A 153 -4.30 5.47 -2.93
C LEU A 153 -4.04 6.75 -2.13
N PHE A 154 -2.79 7.00 -1.73
CA PHE A 154 -2.43 8.21 -1.00
C PHE A 154 -2.63 9.47 -1.85
N GLN A 155 -2.29 9.42 -3.14
CA GLN A 155 -2.58 10.53 -4.06
C GLN A 155 -4.08 10.84 -4.13
N ASN A 156 -4.93 9.83 -4.27
CA ASN A 156 -6.38 10.03 -4.28
C ASN A 156 -6.88 10.61 -2.95
N PHE A 157 -6.31 10.18 -1.83
CA PHE A 157 -6.70 10.64 -0.50
C PHE A 157 -6.30 12.10 -0.24
N VAL A 158 -5.12 12.52 -0.70
CA VAL A 158 -4.64 13.91 -0.54
C VAL A 158 -5.30 14.87 -1.55
N SER A 159 -5.76 14.36 -2.70
CA SER A 159 -6.32 15.21 -3.76
C SER A 159 -7.79 15.61 -3.55
N SER A 160 -8.48 15.05 -2.55
CA SER A 160 -9.91 15.30 -2.33
C SER A 160 -10.28 15.24 -0.85
N ASP A 161 -10.85 16.34 -0.35
CA ASP A 161 -11.24 16.50 1.06
C ASP A 161 -12.42 15.61 1.49
N ASP A 162 -13.20 15.08 0.53
CA ASP A 162 -14.44 14.32 0.78
C ASP A 162 -14.39 12.86 0.26
N THR A 163 -13.23 12.36 -0.19
CA THR A 163 -13.15 11.00 -0.73
C THR A 163 -13.04 9.96 0.40
N CYS A 164 -14.07 9.12 0.54
CA CYS A 164 -14.01 7.97 1.43
C CYS A 164 -12.89 7.00 1.01
N LEU A 165 -12.21 6.40 1.99
CA LEU A 165 -11.15 5.42 1.79
C LEU A 165 -11.51 4.34 0.75
N LYS A 166 -12.76 3.85 0.80
CA LYS A 166 -13.28 2.85 -0.12
C LYS A 166 -13.19 3.31 -1.58
N GLU A 167 -13.61 4.54 -1.87
CA GLU A 167 -13.59 5.10 -3.22
C GLU A 167 -12.17 5.41 -3.68
N ALA A 168 -11.32 5.96 -2.81
CA ALA A 168 -9.91 6.20 -3.09
C ALA A 168 -9.18 4.89 -3.44
N ALA A 169 -9.40 3.84 -2.65
CA ALA A 169 -8.79 2.53 -2.83
C ALA A 169 -9.33 1.80 -4.06
N SER A 170 -10.65 1.90 -4.33
CA SER A 170 -11.27 1.33 -5.52
C SER A 170 -10.73 1.97 -6.81
N THR A 171 -10.58 3.30 -6.81
CA THR A 171 -10.03 4.06 -7.94
C THR A 171 -8.56 3.75 -8.15
N ALA A 172 -7.77 3.68 -7.08
CA ALA A 172 -6.36 3.30 -7.14
C ALA A 172 -6.19 1.89 -7.72
N TYR A 173 -6.98 0.92 -7.24
CA TYR A 173 -6.96 -0.46 -7.73
C TYR A 173 -7.31 -0.56 -9.22
N ALA A 174 -8.35 0.16 -9.66
CA ALA A 174 -8.74 0.20 -11.06
C ALA A 174 -7.62 0.74 -11.97
N LYS A 175 -6.81 1.68 -11.47
CA LYS A 175 -5.70 2.28 -12.21
C LYS A 175 -4.45 1.40 -12.25
N THR A 176 -4.10 0.75 -11.14
CA THR A 176 -2.78 0.11 -10.97
C THR A 176 -2.81 -1.41 -11.12
N CYS A 177 -3.84 -2.08 -10.61
CA CYS A 177 -3.90 -3.54 -10.54
C CYS A 177 -4.80 -4.15 -11.63
N ALA A 178 -5.95 -3.52 -11.92
CA ALA A 178 -6.92 -4.03 -12.88
C ALA A 178 -6.35 -4.27 -14.30
N PRO A 179 -5.43 -3.45 -14.84
CA PRO A 179 -4.84 -3.69 -16.16
C PRO A 179 -4.05 -4.99 -16.30
N TYR A 180 -3.70 -5.63 -15.17
CA TYR A 180 -2.83 -6.82 -15.13
C TYR A 180 -3.53 -8.07 -14.61
N GLN A 181 -4.82 -7.98 -14.30
CA GLN A 181 -5.68 -9.13 -14.04
C GLN A 181 -6.27 -9.65 -15.36
N THR A 182 -6.49 -10.96 -15.46
CA THR A 182 -7.18 -11.58 -16.60
C THR A 182 -8.58 -10.98 -16.77
N TRP A 183 -9.09 -10.93 -18.02
CA TRP A 183 -10.41 -10.37 -18.36
C TRP A 183 -11.52 -10.82 -17.39
N ALA A 184 -11.52 -12.10 -17.01
CA ALA A 184 -12.48 -12.67 -16.06
C ALA A 184 -12.53 -11.98 -14.68
N VAL A 185 -11.38 -11.58 -14.13
CA VAL A 185 -11.33 -10.92 -12.81
C VAL A 185 -11.74 -9.46 -12.92
N ARG A 186 -11.41 -8.77 -14.03
CA ARG A 186 -11.89 -7.40 -14.29
C ARG A 186 -13.40 -7.37 -14.42
N THR A 187 -13.99 -8.34 -15.11
CA THR A 187 -15.44 -8.48 -15.27
C THR A 187 -16.13 -8.74 -13.92
N ALA A 188 -15.57 -9.60 -13.07
CA ALA A 188 -16.11 -9.87 -11.73
C ALA A 188 -16.09 -8.63 -10.81
N VAL A 189 -15.00 -7.85 -10.85
CA VAL A 189 -14.88 -6.59 -10.09
C VAL A 189 -15.85 -5.52 -10.61
N SER A 190 -15.98 -5.36 -11.93
CA SER A 190 -16.96 -4.43 -12.53
C SER A 190 -18.41 -4.84 -12.24
N MET A 191 -18.73 -6.14 -12.26
CA MET A 191 -20.06 -6.65 -11.91
C MET A 191 -20.39 -6.47 -10.42
N ASN A 192 -19.41 -6.62 -9.51
CA ASN A 192 -19.63 -6.36 -8.08
C ASN A 192 -19.81 -4.87 -7.77
N ARG A 193 -19.14 -3.98 -8.52
CA ARG A 193 -19.39 -2.52 -8.47
C ARG A 193 -20.83 -2.16 -8.80
N HIS A 194 -21.43 -2.82 -9.80
CA HIS A 194 -22.83 -2.60 -10.18
C HIS A 194 -23.86 -3.19 -9.21
N LYS A 195 -23.46 -4.14 -8.36
CA LYS A 195 -24.38 -4.83 -7.43
C LYS A 195 -24.33 -4.30 -6.00
N GLY A 196 -23.61 -3.22 -5.72
CA GLY A 196 -23.53 -2.62 -4.37
C GLY A 196 -22.93 -3.56 -3.31
N LYS A 197 -22.23 -4.63 -3.71
CA LYS A 197 -21.61 -5.60 -2.80
C LYS A 197 -20.11 -5.38 -2.76
N TRP A 198 -19.72 -4.36 -2.01
CA TRP A 198 -18.36 -4.13 -1.53
C TRP A 198 -18.43 -3.81 -0.05
#